data_AF-A0A7J0D3J4-F1
#
_entry.id   AF-A0A7J0D3J4-F1
#
_cell.length_a   1.000
_cell.length_b   1.000
_cell.length_c   1.000
_cell.angle_alpha   90.00
_cell.angle_beta   90.00
_cell.angle_gamma   90.00
#
_symmetry.space_group_name_H-M   'P 1'
#
loop_
_entity.id
_entity.type
_entity.pdbx_description
1 polymer ?
#
loop_
_entity_poly.entity_id
_entity_poly.type
_entity_poly.pdbx_seq_one_letter_code
_entity_poly.pdbx_strand_id
1 'polypeptide(L)'
;MTKKILITGASSGFGRGTSIELARQGHEVVAAAETWPQVRSLRAEAAEARVDIDVIKLNLLDHIDIAHAASFDPDVLVLNAGIMEGGSIVDIPLERMRESFEINVFGHLHLVQAIVPKMVARKSGKVVWTSSMGGILVVPFLGAYCATKHAIEAIAGSMKAELEPHGVKVATVNPGVFGTGFNDTGAESYVQWYDADTATVPMPDMADALADQSDPQEMIDAMVEIIPADDHLYRTMRPWRRSTPPSSGRPPSGHRMPELTLEHAHRIVARGRSAAQDSGMNAVFAILDQGANLVTFSRMDNAWLASNELAIAKARTSVMFRAPTETLNAPLTVGEPLPHFDHVHTGGLLLLGGGVPLFDNDGKLIGGLGVSGGTPDQDAALARAATA
;
A
#
# COMPACT_ATOMS: atom_id res chain seq x y z
N MET A 1 -20.47 -10.02 -21.84
CA MET A 1 -19.98 -10.14 -23.23
C MET A 1 -18.69 -10.92 -23.21
N THR A 2 -18.45 -11.80 -24.19
CA THR A 2 -17.17 -12.48 -24.37
C THR A 2 -16.04 -11.45 -24.52
N LYS A 3 -14.86 -11.77 -23.99
CA LYS A 3 -13.64 -10.95 -24.04
C LYS A 3 -12.51 -11.87 -24.44
N LYS A 4 -11.56 -11.36 -25.23
CA LYS A 4 -10.29 -12.03 -25.48
C LYS A 4 -9.26 -11.66 -24.42
N ILE A 5 -8.76 -12.63 -23.68
CA ILE A 5 -7.97 -12.42 -22.47
C ILE A 5 -6.63 -13.13 -22.62
N LEU A 6 -5.52 -12.40 -22.53
CA LEU A 6 -4.18 -12.99 -22.49
C LEU A 6 -3.65 -12.95 -21.06
N ILE A 7 -3.26 -14.11 -20.51
CA ILE A 7 -2.77 -14.25 -19.13
C ILE A 7 -1.35 -14.81 -19.14
N THR A 8 -0.39 -14.07 -18.56
CA THR A 8 0.99 -14.57 -18.35
C THR A 8 1.09 -15.43 -17.08
N GLY A 9 2.01 -16.40 -17.05
CA GLY A 9 2.24 -17.22 -15.85
C GLY A 9 1.08 -18.16 -15.54
N ALA A 10 0.45 -18.72 -16.57
CA ALA A 10 -0.71 -19.60 -16.45
C ALA A 10 -0.35 -21.08 -16.21
N SER A 11 0.94 -21.41 -16.03
CA SER A 11 1.41 -22.78 -15.78
C SER A 11 1.01 -23.32 -14.41
N SER A 12 0.78 -22.44 -13.42
CA SER A 12 0.44 -22.81 -12.05
C SER A 12 -0.36 -21.70 -11.35
N GLY A 13 -0.72 -21.94 -10.08
CA GLY A 13 -1.29 -20.96 -9.17
C GLY A 13 -2.50 -20.20 -9.74
N PHE A 14 -2.53 -18.89 -9.51
CA PHE A 14 -3.64 -18.03 -9.90
C PHE A 14 -3.85 -17.98 -11.41
N GLY A 15 -2.77 -17.85 -12.19
CA GLY A 15 -2.85 -17.74 -13.65
C GLY A 15 -3.54 -18.95 -14.27
N ARG A 16 -3.22 -20.14 -13.78
CA ARG A 16 -3.85 -21.39 -14.24
C ARG A 16 -5.33 -21.48 -13.89
N GLY A 17 -5.66 -21.32 -12.61
CA GLY A 17 -7.04 -21.41 -12.14
C GLY A 17 -7.94 -20.37 -12.80
N THR A 18 -7.45 -19.14 -12.90
CA THR A 18 -8.14 -18.02 -13.57
C THR A 18 -8.34 -18.29 -15.07
N SER A 19 -7.33 -18.81 -15.77
CA SER A 19 -7.44 -19.13 -17.20
C SER A 19 -8.52 -20.17 -17.47
N ILE A 20 -8.53 -21.25 -16.68
CA ILE A 20 -9.53 -22.31 -16.80
C ILE A 20 -10.93 -21.79 -16.51
N GLU A 21 -11.10 -21.03 -15.44
CA GLU A 21 -12.43 -20.56 -15.02
C GLU A 21 -13.00 -19.48 -15.97
N LEU A 22 -12.17 -18.56 -16.47
CA LEU A 22 -12.59 -17.61 -17.50
C LEU A 22 -13.03 -18.32 -18.79
N ALA A 23 -12.32 -19.39 -19.19
CA ALA A 23 -12.70 -20.19 -20.34
C ALA A 23 -14.03 -20.95 -20.11
N ARG A 24 -14.28 -21.46 -18.89
CA ARG A 24 -15.58 -22.04 -18.52
C ARG A 24 -16.73 -21.03 -18.63
N GLN A 25 -16.45 -19.75 -18.36
CA GLN A 25 -17.42 -18.67 -18.50
C GLN A 25 -17.58 -18.18 -19.96
N GLY A 26 -16.92 -18.82 -20.93
CA GLY A 26 -17.07 -18.54 -22.35
C GLY A 26 -16.24 -17.35 -22.86
N HIS A 27 -15.19 -16.96 -22.13
CA HIS A 27 -14.18 -16.02 -22.62
C HIS A 27 -13.17 -16.72 -23.53
N GLU A 28 -12.61 -16.00 -24.51
CA GLU A 28 -11.50 -16.49 -25.33
C GLU A 28 -10.20 -16.28 -24.55
N VAL A 29 -9.57 -17.35 -24.09
CA VAL A 29 -8.39 -17.26 -23.22
C VAL A 29 -7.13 -17.70 -23.97
N VAL A 30 -6.11 -16.83 -23.96
CA VAL A 30 -4.74 -17.13 -24.35
C VAL A 30 -3.90 -17.28 -23.08
N ALA A 31 -3.59 -18.52 -22.71
CA ALA A 31 -2.88 -18.84 -21.48
C ALA A 31 -1.39 -19.09 -21.76
N ALA A 32 -0.53 -18.22 -21.24
CA ALA A 32 0.90 -18.25 -21.49
C ALA A 32 1.67 -18.97 -20.37
N ALA A 33 2.51 -19.93 -20.74
CA ALA A 33 3.44 -20.61 -19.85
C ALA A 33 4.89 -20.42 -20.33
N GLU A 34 5.85 -20.35 -19.41
CA GLU A 34 7.24 -19.98 -19.74
C GLU A 34 7.96 -21.01 -20.62
N THR A 35 7.71 -22.30 -20.36
CA THR A 35 8.43 -23.41 -20.99
C THR A 35 7.48 -24.35 -21.74
N TRP A 36 8.00 -25.02 -22.78
CA TRP A 36 7.23 -26.02 -23.54
C TRP A 36 6.67 -27.18 -22.68
N PRO A 37 7.40 -27.72 -21.67
CA PRO A 37 6.82 -28.70 -20.76
C PRO A 37 5.62 -28.17 -19.98
N GLN A 38 5.68 -26.93 -19.48
CA GLN A 38 4.54 -26.29 -18.81
C GLN A 38 3.37 -26.06 -19.78
N VAL A 39 3.64 -25.65 -21.03
CA VAL A 39 2.62 -25.57 -22.09
C VAL A 39 1.91 -26.90 -22.28
N ARG A 40 2.66 -28.01 -22.34
CA ARG A 40 2.08 -29.35 -22.48
C ARG A 40 1.22 -29.72 -21.27
N SER A 41 1.68 -29.41 -20.05
CA SER A 41 0.92 -29.65 -18.82
C SER A 41 -0.39 -28.87 -18.82
N LEU A 42 -0.34 -27.57 -19.14
CA LEU A 42 -1.52 -26.71 -19.13
C LEU A 42 -2.56 -27.11 -20.19
N ARG A 43 -2.12 -27.59 -21.36
CA ARG A 43 -3.02 -28.18 -22.38
C ARG A 43 -3.73 -29.43 -21.87
N ALA A 44 -3.02 -30.29 -21.13
CA ALA A 44 -3.62 -31.49 -20.56
C ALA A 44 -4.66 -31.12 -19.48
N GLU A 45 -4.35 -30.16 -18.61
CA GLU A 45 -5.28 -29.66 -17.59
C GLU A 45 -6.52 -28.99 -18.23
N ALA A 46 -6.34 -28.19 -19.29
CA ALA A 46 -7.46 -27.60 -20.03
C ALA A 46 -8.37 -28.66 -20.67
N ALA A 47 -7.78 -29.71 -21.26
CA ALA A 47 -8.53 -30.83 -21.82
C ALA A 47 -9.30 -31.62 -20.75
N GLU A 48 -8.69 -31.86 -19.59
CA GLU A 48 -9.34 -32.50 -18.43
C GLU A 48 -10.50 -31.65 -17.91
N ALA A 49 -10.31 -30.34 -17.82
CA ALA A 49 -11.33 -29.37 -17.44
C ALA A 49 -12.41 -29.14 -18.53
N ARG A 50 -12.22 -29.72 -19.73
CA ARG A 50 -13.11 -29.60 -20.90
C ARG A 50 -13.36 -28.14 -21.32
N VAL A 51 -12.30 -27.33 -21.30
CA VAL A 51 -12.32 -25.95 -21.77
C VAL A 51 -11.41 -25.78 -22.99
N ASP A 52 -11.77 -24.84 -23.86
CA ASP A 52 -10.96 -24.44 -25.00
C ASP A 52 -10.12 -23.22 -24.63
N ILE A 53 -8.79 -23.36 -24.71
CA ILE A 53 -7.82 -22.32 -24.34
C ILE A 53 -6.65 -22.39 -25.32
N ASP A 54 -6.26 -21.24 -25.87
CA ASP A 54 -5.03 -21.09 -26.64
C ASP A 54 -3.83 -21.08 -25.70
N VAL A 55 -3.14 -22.22 -25.58
CA VAL A 55 -1.94 -22.31 -24.74
C VAL A 55 -0.67 -22.04 -25.54
N ILE A 56 0.07 -20.98 -25.15
CA ILE A 56 1.30 -20.52 -25.81
C ILE A 56 2.51 -20.56 -24.88
N LYS A 57 3.70 -20.67 -25.49
CA LYS A 57 4.96 -20.42 -24.77
C LYS A 57 5.20 -18.90 -24.68
N LEU A 58 5.59 -18.41 -23.50
CA LEU A 58 5.99 -17.04 -23.27
C LEU A 58 7.05 -16.92 -22.17
N ASN A 59 8.31 -16.83 -22.57
CA ASN A 59 9.40 -16.31 -21.75
C ASN A 59 9.43 -14.78 -21.89
N LEU A 60 9.27 -14.06 -20.78
CA LEU A 60 9.25 -12.60 -20.73
C LEU A 60 10.60 -11.94 -21.02
N LEU A 61 11.67 -12.72 -21.11
CA LEU A 61 13.00 -12.26 -21.51
C LEU A 61 13.31 -12.55 -22.99
N ASP A 62 12.40 -13.22 -23.71
CA ASP A 62 12.55 -13.58 -25.12
C ASP A 62 11.65 -12.70 -26.01
N HIS A 63 12.29 -11.89 -26.86
CA HIS A 63 11.60 -10.98 -27.77
C HIS A 63 10.73 -11.69 -28.83
N ILE A 64 11.07 -12.92 -29.22
CA ILE A 64 10.28 -13.70 -30.18
C ILE A 64 8.96 -14.11 -29.52
N ASP A 65 9.03 -14.60 -28.29
CA ASP A 65 7.86 -14.98 -27.51
C ASP A 65 6.94 -13.77 -27.24
N ILE A 66 7.52 -12.62 -26.88
CA ILE A 66 6.76 -11.37 -26.68
C ILE A 66 6.06 -10.94 -27.98
N ALA A 67 6.76 -10.95 -29.11
CA ALA A 67 6.17 -10.61 -30.40
C ALA A 67 5.03 -11.57 -30.78
N HIS A 68 5.19 -12.86 -30.50
CA HIS A 68 4.14 -13.86 -30.71
C HIS A 68 2.93 -13.60 -29.81
N ALA A 69 3.12 -13.37 -28.50
CA ALA A 69 2.04 -13.04 -27.57
C ALA A 69 1.31 -11.74 -27.99
N ALA A 70 2.03 -10.72 -28.43
CA ALA A 70 1.45 -9.46 -28.88
C ALA A 70 0.65 -9.54 -30.20
N SER A 71 0.81 -10.63 -30.95
CA SER A 71 0.04 -10.88 -32.18
C SER A 71 -1.41 -11.28 -31.91
N PHE A 72 -1.73 -11.74 -30.70
CA PHE A 72 -3.10 -12.16 -30.34
C PHE A 72 -4.07 -10.99 -30.15
N ASP A 73 -3.56 -9.77 -29.93
CA ASP A 73 -4.36 -8.54 -29.77
C ASP A 73 -5.54 -8.69 -28.78
N PRO A 74 -5.27 -8.99 -27.49
CA PRO A 74 -6.31 -9.26 -26.50
C PRO A 74 -7.09 -8.00 -26.11
N ASP A 75 -8.35 -8.16 -25.70
CA ASP A 75 -9.14 -7.11 -25.03
C ASP A 75 -8.62 -6.83 -23.63
N VAL A 76 -8.19 -7.87 -22.91
CA VAL A 76 -7.67 -7.80 -21.55
C VAL A 76 -6.30 -8.48 -21.47
N LEU A 77 -5.30 -7.74 -21.02
CA LEU A 77 -3.95 -8.24 -20.76
C LEU A 77 -3.75 -8.41 -19.24
N VAL A 78 -3.51 -9.65 -18.80
CA VAL A 78 -3.28 -9.99 -17.39
C VAL A 78 -1.81 -10.34 -17.19
N LEU A 79 -1.10 -9.44 -16.52
CA LEU A 79 0.32 -9.52 -16.23
C LEU A 79 0.48 -10.22 -14.88
N ASN A 80 0.48 -11.56 -14.92
CA ASN A 80 0.41 -12.42 -13.73
C ASN A 80 1.71 -13.19 -13.43
N ALA A 81 2.53 -13.48 -14.43
CA ALA A 81 3.81 -14.14 -14.20
C ALA A 81 4.66 -13.38 -13.17
N GLY A 82 5.45 -14.11 -12.42
CA GLY A 82 6.40 -13.51 -11.50
C GLY A 82 7.17 -14.56 -10.72
N ILE A 83 8.25 -14.12 -10.11
CA ILE A 83 9.09 -14.89 -9.21
C ILE A 83 9.26 -14.15 -7.89
N MET A 84 9.63 -14.88 -6.86
CA MET A 84 9.99 -14.32 -5.55
C MET A 84 11.40 -14.76 -5.21
N GLU A 85 12.26 -13.78 -4.96
CA GLU A 85 13.60 -13.99 -4.42
C GLU A 85 13.61 -13.49 -2.97
N GLY A 86 13.82 -14.44 -2.06
CA GLY A 86 13.95 -14.21 -0.63
C GLY A 86 15.41 -14.01 -0.24
N GLY A 87 15.65 -13.34 0.88
CA GLY A 87 16.99 -13.03 1.36
C GLY A 87 17.08 -11.69 2.07
N SER A 88 18.07 -11.56 2.96
CA SER A 88 18.47 -10.27 3.53
C SER A 88 18.92 -9.31 2.41
N ILE A 89 18.47 -8.05 2.47
CA ILE A 89 18.77 -7.06 1.43
C ILE A 89 20.27 -6.73 1.32
N VAL A 90 21.03 -6.94 2.40
CA VAL A 90 22.48 -6.68 2.42
C VAL A 90 23.31 -7.90 2.00
N ASP A 91 22.69 -9.09 1.93
CA ASP A 91 23.37 -10.34 1.60
C ASP A 91 22.98 -10.90 0.23
N ILE A 92 21.78 -10.57 -0.26
CA ILE A 92 21.28 -11.04 -1.54
C ILE A 92 22.22 -10.64 -2.70
N PRO A 93 22.65 -11.60 -3.55
CA PRO A 93 23.43 -11.27 -4.73
C PRO A 93 22.67 -10.31 -5.65
N LEU A 94 23.35 -9.26 -6.10
CA LEU A 94 22.73 -8.21 -6.91
C LEU A 94 22.16 -8.77 -8.22
N GLU A 95 22.76 -9.83 -8.75
CA GLU A 95 22.30 -10.54 -9.95
C GLU A 95 20.91 -11.13 -9.76
N ARG A 96 20.60 -11.69 -8.58
CA ARG A 96 19.27 -12.24 -8.25
C ARG A 96 18.23 -11.15 -8.10
N MET A 97 18.62 -10.03 -7.49
CA MET A 97 17.77 -8.85 -7.43
C MET A 97 17.48 -8.30 -8.84
N ARG A 98 18.48 -8.22 -9.71
CA ARG A 98 18.29 -7.78 -11.11
C ARG A 98 17.37 -8.72 -11.87
N GLU A 99 17.59 -10.03 -11.79
CA GLU A 99 16.75 -11.05 -12.43
C GLU A 99 15.28 -10.94 -11.99
N SER A 100 15.03 -10.72 -10.70
CA SER A 100 13.69 -10.45 -10.17
C SER A 100 13.04 -9.23 -10.83
N PHE A 101 13.79 -8.13 -11.05
CA PHE A 101 13.30 -6.95 -11.76
C PHE A 101 13.06 -7.21 -13.25
N GLU A 102 13.98 -7.92 -13.92
CA GLU A 102 13.85 -8.29 -15.33
C GLU A 102 12.55 -9.06 -15.59
N ILE A 103 12.22 -10.04 -14.74
CA ILE A 103 11.02 -10.86 -14.91
C ILE A 103 9.76 -10.13 -14.42
N ASN A 104 9.75 -9.66 -13.18
CA ASN A 104 8.53 -9.12 -12.57
C ASN A 104 8.13 -7.77 -13.17
N VAL A 105 9.11 -6.96 -13.60
CA VAL A 105 8.88 -5.57 -14.00
C VAL A 105 9.14 -5.37 -15.50
N PHE A 106 10.39 -5.52 -15.96
CA PHE A 106 10.77 -5.09 -17.30
C PHE A 106 10.19 -5.97 -18.41
N GLY A 107 10.14 -7.29 -18.21
CA GLY A 107 9.51 -8.22 -19.16
C GLY A 107 8.02 -7.96 -19.35
N HIS A 108 7.29 -7.69 -18.26
CA HIS A 108 5.89 -7.28 -18.35
C HIS A 108 5.74 -5.91 -19.02
N LEU A 109 6.62 -4.96 -18.73
CA LEU A 109 6.59 -3.64 -19.36
C LEU A 109 6.85 -3.73 -20.88
N HIS A 110 7.76 -4.60 -21.31
CA HIS A 110 8.00 -4.86 -22.74
C HIS A 110 6.73 -5.44 -23.41
N LEU A 111 6.05 -6.39 -22.77
CA LEU A 111 4.79 -6.93 -23.26
C LEU A 111 3.68 -5.86 -23.33
N VAL A 112 3.60 -5.00 -22.31
CA VAL A 112 2.71 -3.82 -22.30
C VAL A 112 2.99 -2.90 -23.48
N GLN A 113 4.26 -2.55 -23.72
CA GLN A 113 4.66 -1.68 -24.83
C GLN A 113 4.34 -2.29 -26.20
N ALA A 114 4.34 -3.62 -26.32
CA ALA A 114 3.98 -4.32 -27.55
C ALA A 114 2.46 -4.39 -27.81
N ILE A 115 1.62 -4.38 -26.76
CA ILE A 115 0.17 -4.61 -26.86
C ILE A 115 -0.65 -3.32 -26.69
N VAL A 116 -0.37 -2.53 -25.66
CA VAL A 116 -1.20 -1.38 -25.24
C VAL A 116 -1.35 -0.30 -26.32
N PRO A 117 -0.36 0.00 -27.19
CA PRO A 117 -0.58 0.95 -28.29
C PRO A 117 -1.77 0.58 -29.19
N LYS A 118 -2.04 -0.73 -29.40
CA LYS A 118 -3.22 -1.19 -30.16
C LYS A 118 -4.52 -0.98 -29.38
N MET A 119 -4.50 -1.17 -28.06
CA MET A 119 -5.64 -0.85 -27.17
C MET A 119 -6.00 0.64 -27.22
N VAL A 120 -4.98 1.51 -27.20
CA VAL A 120 -5.14 2.96 -27.32
C VAL A 120 -5.69 3.35 -28.69
N ALA A 121 -5.18 2.77 -29.77
CA ALA A 121 -5.64 3.04 -31.13
C ALA A 121 -7.14 2.74 -31.32
N ARG A 122 -7.64 1.64 -30.72
CA ARG A 122 -9.07 1.28 -30.74
C ARG A 122 -9.90 1.88 -29.60
N LYS A 123 -9.26 2.67 -28.72
CA LYS A 123 -9.86 3.31 -27.53
C LYS A 123 -10.59 2.34 -26.61
N SER A 124 -10.08 1.11 -26.52
CA SER A 124 -10.70 0.04 -25.74
C SER A 124 -9.67 -1.00 -25.37
N GLY A 125 -9.61 -1.34 -24.09
CA GLY A 125 -8.79 -2.42 -23.58
C GLY A 125 -8.65 -2.31 -22.07
N LYS A 126 -8.08 -3.35 -21.47
CA LYS A 126 -7.80 -3.39 -20.04
C LYS A 126 -6.47 -4.07 -19.75
N VAL A 127 -5.70 -3.53 -18.84
CA VAL A 127 -4.48 -4.15 -18.31
C VAL A 127 -4.67 -4.44 -16.82
N VAL A 128 -4.48 -5.68 -16.41
CA VAL A 128 -4.56 -6.11 -15.02
C VAL A 128 -3.18 -6.57 -14.56
N TRP A 129 -2.60 -5.86 -13.60
CA TRP A 129 -1.32 -6.19 -13.00
C TRP A 129 -1.49 -7.07 -11.77
N THR A 130 -0.79 -8.20 -11.73
CA THR A 130 -0.68 -9.01 -10.50
C THR A 130 0.47 -8.49 -9.67
N SER A 131 0.13 -7.59 -8.76
CA SER A 131 1.04 -7.05 -7.75
C SER A 131 1.09 -8.00 -6.55
N SER A 132 1.09 -7.46 -5.34
CA SER A 132 1.00 -8.19 -4.08
C SER A 132 0.60 -7.20 -2.97
N MET A 133 0.15 -7.70 -1.82
CA MET A 133 0.19 -6.90 -0.59
C MET A 133 1.62 -6.41 -0.29
N GLY A 134 2.64 -7.16 -0.71
CA GLY A 134 4.06 -6.76 -0.67
C GLY A 134 4.44 -5.62 -1.64
N GLY A 135 3.51 -5.15 -2.47
CA GLY A 135 3.68 -3.92 -3.27
C GLY A 135 3.26 -2.64 -2.53
N ILE A 136 2.71 -2.78 -1.33
CA ILE A 136 2.23 -1.68 -0.47
C ILE A 136 2.97 -1.70 0.87
N LEU A 137 3.26 -2.90 1.37
CA LEU A 137 3.95 -3.15 2.62
C LEU A 137 5.31 -3.80 2.31
N VAL A 138 6.29 -3.59 3.19
CA VAL A 138 7.58 -4.27 3.11
C VAL A 138 7.62 -5.38 4.14
N VAL A 139 8.06 -6.57 3.73
CA VAL A 139 8.21 -7.73 4.60
C VAL A 139 9.72 -8.05 4.72
N PRO A 140 10.26 -8.20 5.95
CA PRO A 140 11.65 -8.61 6.14
C PRO A 140 11.98 -9.87 5.34
N PHE A 141 13.21 -9.94 4.82
CA PHE A 141 13.72 -11.05 4.00
C PHE A 141 12.99 -11.28 2.67
N LEU A 142 12.03 -10.44 2.30
CA LEU A 142 11.41 -10.41 0.96
C LEU A 142 11.64 -9.05 0.29
N GLY A 143 12.70 -8.33 0.68
CA GLY A 143 12.96 -6.96 0.25
C GLY A 143 13.11 -6.80 -1.26
N ALA A 144 13.84 -7.71 -1.92
CA ALA A 144 13.99 -7.71 -3.37
C ALA A 144 12.65 -7.90 -4.09
N TYR A 145 11.86 -8.88 -3.65
CA TYR A 145 10.51 -9.10 -4.17
C TYR A 145 9.58 -7.90 -3.94
N CYS A 146 9.51 -7.40 -2.70
CA CYS A 146 8.71 -6.22 -2.35
C CYS A 146 9.08 -5.01 -3.21
N ALA A 147 10.37 -4.78 -3.47
CA ALA A 147 10.83 -3.70 -4.34
C ALA A 147 10.26 -3.83 -5.77
N THR A 148 10.24 -5.04 -6.35
CA THR A 148 9.62 -5.25 -7.67
C THR A 148 8.12 -4.96 -7.66
N LYS A 149 7.39 -5.36 -6.60
CA LYS A 149 5.94 -5.15 -6.50
C LYS A 149 5.59 -3.68 -6.23
N HIS A 150 6.41 -2.93 -5.49
CA HIS A 150 6.27 -1.48 -5.37
C HIS A 150 6.50 -0.77 -6.72
N ALA A 151 7.49 -1.23 -7.50
CA ALA A 151 7.71 -0.70 -8.85
C ALA A 151 6.48 -0.95 -9.74
N ILE A 152 5.87 -2.14 -9.68
CA ILE A 152 4.62 -2.45 -10.38
C ILE A 152 3.48 -1.51 -9.95
N GLU A 153 3.30 -1.25 -8.66
CA GLU A 153 2.24 -0.31 -8.19
C GLU A 153 2.43 1.10 -8.76
N ALA A 154 3.67 1.59 -8.78
CA ALA A 154 3.99 2.90 -9.35
C ALA A 154 3.72 2.94 -10.87
N ILE A 155 4.16 1.91 -11.60
CA ILE A 155 3.94 1.79 -13.05
C ILE A 155 2.45 1.68 -13.36
N ALA A 156 1.71 0.80 -12.69
CA ALA A 156 0.28 0.62 -12.90
C ALA A 156 -0.51 1.90 -12.58
N GLY A 157 -0.11 2.63 -11.53
CA GLY A 157 -0.73 3.90 -11.16
C GLY A 157 -0.53 4.98 -12.22
N SER A 158 0.69 5.11 -12.74
CA SER A 158 1.00 6.03 -13.85
C SER A 158 0.23 5.66 -15.11
N MET A 159 0.28 4.37 -15.49
CA MET A 159 -0.43 3.85 -16.65
C MET A 159 -1.94 4.11 -16.56
N LYS A 160 -2.57 3.95 -15.39
CA LYS A 160 -3.99 4.27 -15.23
C LYS A 160 -4.27 5.73 -15.62
N ALA A 161 -3.53 6.66 -15.02
CA ALA A 161 -3.75 8.09 -15.22
C ALA A 161 -3.49 8.51 -16.69
N GLU A 162 -2.45 7.94 -17.29
CA GLU A 162 -2.06 8.22 -18.67
C GLU A 162 -3.05 7.64 -19.69
N LEU A 163 -3.59 6.45 -19.44
CA LEU A 163 -4.40 5.68 -20.40
C LEU A 163 -5.91 5.92 -20.29
N GLU A 164 -6.39 6.42 -19.16
CA GLU A 164 -7.82 6.70 -18.91
C GLU A 164 -8.44 7.64 -19.98
N PRO A 165 -7.81 8.77 -20.38
CA PRO A 165 -8.30 9.61 -21.47
C PRO A 165 -8.36 8.90 -22.83
N HIS A 166 -7.63 7.80 -22.98
CA HIS A 166 -7.55 7.00 -24.21
C HIS A 166 -8.48 5.78 -24.19
N GLY A 167 -9.33 5.63 -23.18
CA GLY A 167 -10.32 4.54 -23.12
C GLY A 167 -9.75 3.16 -22.75
N VAL A 168 -8.51 3.11 -22.24
CA VAL A 168 -7.87 1.88 -21.76
C VAL A 168 -7.85 1.89 -20.24
N LYS A 169 -8.37 0.83 -19.64
CA LYS A 169 -8.50 0.68 -18.18
C LYS A 169 -7.27 -0.02 -17.61
N VAL A 170 -6.92 0.32 -16.37
CA VAL A 170 -5.84 -0.35 -15.64
C VAL A 170 -6.34 -0.74 -14.25
N ALA A 171 -6.01 -1.96 -13.81
CA ALA A 171 -6.31 -2.46 -12.49
C ALA A 171 -5.10 -3.20 -11.91
N THR A 172 -5.07 -3.35 -10.58
CA THR A 172 -4.16 -4.23 -9.87
C THR A 172 -4.94 -5.27 -9.09
N VAL A 173 -4.39 -6.48 -9.06
CA VAL A 173 -4.75 -7.50 -8.07
C VAL A 173 -3.56 -7.67 -7.13
N ASN A 174 -3.84 -7.73 -5.82
CA ASN A 174 -2.83 -7.72 -4.77
C ASN A 174 -3.06 -8.90 -3.83
N PRO A 175 -2.55 -10.09 -4.19
CA PRO A 175 -2.64 -11.25 -3.33
C PRO A 175 -1.75 -11.10 -2.09
N GLY A 176 -2.24 -11.63 -0.96
CA GLY A 176 -1.49 -11.96 0.24
C GLY A 176 -0.90 -13.36 0.14
N VAL A 177 -0.81 -14.06 1.27
CA VAL A 177 -0.19 -15.38 1.35
C VAL A 177 -1.21 -16.47 1.00
N PHE A 178 -1.10 -17.04 -0.20
CA PHE A 178 -1.96 -18.11 -0.71
C PHE A 178 -1.18 -19.37 -1.11
N GLY A 179 -1.77 -20.54 -0.82
CA GLY A 179 -1.20 -21.87 -1.05
C GLY A 179 -1.10 -22.29 -2.51
N THR A 180 -0.36 -21.54 -3.31
CA THR A 180 -0.12 -21.79 -4.75
C THR A 180 1.20 -22.53 -5.02
N GLY A 181 2.03 -22.72 -3.99
CA GLY A 181 3.44 -23.12 -4.11
C GLY A 181 4.40 -21.97 -4.42
N PHE A 182 3.88 -20.77 -4.71
CA PHE A 182 4.69 -19.57 -4.96
C PHE A 182 5.47 -19.12 -3.71
N ASN A 183 4.82 -19.10 -2.55
CA ASN A 183 5.45 -18.66 -1.31
C ASN A 183 6.53 -19.63 -0.86
N ASP A 184 6.26 -20.93 -0.98
CA ASP A 184 7.17 -22.03 -0.68
C ASP A 184 8.43 -21.93 -1.56
N THR A 185 8.25 -21.81 -2.88
CA THR A 185 9.37 -21.68 -3.83
C THR A 185 10.23 -20.45 -3.52
N GLY A 186 9.61 -19.29 -3.24
CA GLY A 186 10.37 -18.09 -2.94
C GLY A 186 11.02 -18.12 -1.56
N ALA A 187 10.45 -18.82 -0.58
CA ALA A 187 11.08 -19.05 0.71
C ALA A 187 12.30 -19.98 0.60
N GLU A 188 12.36 -20.84 -0.41
CA GLU A 188 13.52 -21.71 -0.68
C GLU A 188 14.56 -21.07 -1.62
N SER A 189 14.22 -20.00 -2.34
CA SER A 189 15.08 -19.38 -3.37
C SER A 189 16.49 -19.03 -2.87
N TYR A 190 16.60 -18.51 -1.64
CA TYR A 190 17.85 -18.08 -1.04
C TYR A 190 18.88 -19.22 -0.86
N VAL A 191 18.42 -20.47 -0.77
CA VAL A 191 19.27 -21.66 -0.55
C VAL A 191 20.31 -21.83 -1.65
N GLN A 192 20.08 -21.29 -2.85
CA GLN A 192 21.02 -21.39 -3.97
C GLN A 192 22.31 -20.58 -3.78
N TRP A 193 22.27 -19.53 -2.95
CA TRP A 193 23.39 -18.57 -2.83
C TRP A 193 23.77 -18.27 -1.39
N TYR A 194 22.92 -18.61 -0.43
CA TYR A 194 23.14 -18.32 0.98
C TYR A 194 24.17 -19.26 1.60
N ASP A 195 25.07 -18.68 2.39
CA ASP A 195 26.04 -19.39 3.21
C ASP A 195 25.93 -18.88 4.64
N ALA A 196 25.56 -19.77 5.56
CA ALA A 196 25.34 -19.44 6.97
C ALA A 196 26.62 -18.98 7.68
N ASP A 197 27.80 -19.41 7.21
CA ASP A 197 29.08 -19.06 7.84
C ASP A 197 29.54 -17.65 7.45
N THR A 198 29.03 -17.11 6.34
CA THR A 198 29.45 -15.81 5.79
C THR A 198 28.35 -14.76 5.74
N ALA A 199 27.10 -15.13 6.03
CA ALA A 199 25.96 -14.20 6.02
C ALA A 199 26.11 -13.06 7.04
N THR A 200 25.87 -11.82 6.60
CA THR A 200 25.82 -10.64 7.48
C THR A 200 24.58 -10.70 8.35
N VAL A 201 23.43 -11.07 7.76
CA VAL A 201 22.16 -11.24 8.47
C VAL A 201 21.71 -12.70 8.32
N PRO A 202 21.64 -13.46 9.43
CA PRO A 202 21.14 -14.83 9.40
C PRO A 202 19.69 -14.90 8.91
N MET A 203 19.39 -15.91 8.08
CA MET A 203 18.03 -16.16 7.63
C MET A 203 17.18 -16.75 8.75
N PRO A 204 15.94 -16.26 8.98
CA PRO A 204 15.04 -16.85 9.96
C PRO A 204 14.44 -18.16 9.42
N ASP A 205 13.87 -18.96 10.33
CA ASP A 205 12.97 -20.04 9.93
C ASP A 205 11.66 -19.43 9.39
N MET A 206 11.31 -19.77 8.16
CA MET A 206 10.13 -19.26 7.47
C MET A 206 8.92 -20.22 7.59
N ALA A 207 9.06 -21.37 8.25
CA ALA A 207 8.01 -22.38 8.37
C ALA A 207 6.71 -21.82 8.96
N ASP A 208 6.79 -21.05 10.04
CA ASP A 208 5.63 -20.45 10.69
C ASP A 208 4.90 -19.45 9.77
N ALA A 209 5.64 -18.72 8.93
CA ALA A 209 5.07 -17.77 7.97
C ALA A 209 4.32 -18.45 6.81
N LEU A 210 4.62 -19.73 6.56
CA LEU A 210 4.04 -20.55 5.50
C LEU A 210 2.98 -21.55 6.00
N ALA A 211 2.77 -21.67 7.31
CA ALA A 211 1.87 -22.67 7.88
C ALA A 211 0.39 -22.40 7.54
N ASP A 212 -0.03 -21.13 7.53
CA ASP A 212 -1.44 -20.72 7.41
C ASP A 212 -1.72 -19.98 6.07
N GLN A 213 -1.35 -20.57 4.94
CA GLN A 213 -1.64 -19.97 3.63
C GLN A 213 -3.13 -20.07 3.29
N SER A 214 -3.69 -19.01 2.72
CA SER A 214 -5.09 -18.97 2.29
C SER A 214 -5.34 -19.84 1.05
N ASP A 215 -6.59 -20.26 0.85
CA ASP A 215 -7.01 -21.00 -0.35
C ASP A 215 -6.90 -20.12 -1.60
N PRO A 216 -6.08 -20.51 -2.61
CA PRO A 216 -5.95 -19.76 -3.85
C PRO A 216 -7.27 -19.47 -4.58
N GLN A 217 -8.30 -20.31 -4.37
CA GLN A 217 -9.60 -20.13 -5.01
C GLN A 217 -10.23 -18.76 -4.70
N GLU A 218 -10.02 -18.21 -3.51
CA GLU A 218 -10.55 -16.88 -3.16
C GLU A 218 -9.99 -15.76 -4.07
N MET A 219 -8.70 -15.82 -4.38
CA MET A 219 -8.07 -14.86 -5.29
C MET A 219 -8.44 -15.16 -6.75
N ILE A 220 -8.54 -16.44 -7.12
CA ILE A 220 -8.98 -16.85 -8.47
C ILE A 220 -10.38 -16.32 -8.75
N ASP A 221 -11.33 -16.50 -7.83
CA ASP A 221 -12.70 -16.00 -7.96
C ASP A 221 -12.72 -14.47 -8.14
N ALA A 222 -11.92 -13.76 -7.34
CA ALA A 222 -11.78 -12.31 -7.46
C ALA A 222 -11.14 -11.88 -8.80
N MET A 223 -10.18 -12.65 -9.31
CA MET A 223 -9.59 -12.40 -10.64
C MET A 223 -10.60 -12.65 -11.75
N VAL A 224 -11.35 -13.74 -11.68
CA VAL A 224 -12.39 -14.12 -12.63
C VAL A 224 -13.50 -13.07 -12.69
N GLU A 225 -13.87 -12.49 -11.54
CA GLU A 225 -14.81 -11.37 -11.48
C GLU A 225 -14.21 -10.10 -12.11
N ILE A 226 -13.00 -9.70 -11.69
CA ILE A 226 -12.45 -8.39 -12.03
C ILE A 226 -11.94 -8.31 -13.45
N ILE A 227 -11.37 -9.37 -14.02
CA ILE A 227 -10.70 -9.35 -15.33
C ILE A 227 -11.66 -8.95 -16.46
N PRO A 228 -12.82 -9.61 -16.66
CA PRO A 228 -13.74 -9.27 -17.74
C PRO A 228 -14.65 -8.07 -17.41
N ALA A 229 -14.71 -7.63 -16.14
CA ALA A 229 -15.60 -6.56 -15.71
C ALA A 229 -15.25 -5.21 -16.34
N ASP A 230 -16.27 -4.53 -16.87
CA ASP A 230 -16.15 -3.19 -17.40
C ASP A 230 -16.05 -2.15 -16.26
N ASP A 231 -16.83 -2.28 -15.19
CA ASP A 231 -16.68 -1.45 -13.98
C ASP A 231 -15.97 -2.24 -12.88
N HIS A 232 -14.95 -1.65 -12.28
CA HIS A 232 -14.07 -2.34 -11.35
C HIS A 232 -13.34 -1.37 -10.44
N LEU A 233 -12.98 -1.84 -9.24
CA LEU A 233 -12.02 -1.14 -8.40
C LEU A 233 -10.66 -1.10 -9.10
N TYR A 234 -9.91 -0.03 -8.87
CA TYR A 234 -8.52 0.04 -9.30
C TYR A 234 -7.69 -1.08 -8.65
N ARG A 235 -7.93 -1.35 -7.36
CA ARG A 235 -7.14 -2.30 -6.58
C ARG A 235 -8.04 -3.35 -5.92
N THR A 236 -7.76 -4.62 -6.19
CA THR A 236 -8.43 -5.77 -5.57
C THR A 236 -7.44 -6.54 -4.70
N MET A 237 -7.61 -6.45 -3.38
CA MET A 237 -6.75 -7.16 -2.41
C MET A 237 -7.45 -8.38 -1.83
N ARG A 238 -6.75 -9.51 -1.76
CA ARG A 238 -7.19 -10.75 -1.11
C ARG A 238 -6.01 -11.42 -0.38
N PRO A 239 -6.20 -12.31 0.61
CA PRO A 239 -7.49 -12.63 1.20
C PRO A 239 -8.09 -11.38 1.83
N TRP A 240 -9.41 -11.28 1.86
CA TRP A 240 -9.97 -10.44 2.89
C TRP A 240 -9.51 -11.10 4.18
N ARG A 241 -8.62 -10.45 4.96
CA ARG A 241 -8.64 -10.78 6.38
C ARG A 241 -10.07 -10.53 6.78
N ARG A 242 -10.87 -11.60 6.94
CA ARG A 242 -11.85 -11.65 7.99
C ARG A 242 -11.02 -11.42 9.24
N SER A 243 -10.78 -10.15 9.57
CA SER A 243 -11.31 -9.76 10.86
C SER A 243 -12.77 -10.21 10.79
N THR A 244 -13.04 -11.41 11.30
CA THR A 244 -14.13 -11.50 12.23
C THR A 244 -14.02 -10.19 13.00
N PRO A 245 -14.98 -9.25 12.90
CA PRO A 245 -15.08 -8.28 13.97
C PRO A 245 -14.98 -9.18 15.21
N PRO A 246 -14.12 -8.88 16.20
CA PRO A 246 -14.15 -9.67 17.43
C PRO A 246 -15.63 -9.81 17.74
N SER A 247 -16.08 -11.07 17.91
CA SER A 247 -17.47 -11.39 18.24
C SER A 247 -17.98 -10.25 19.11
N SER A 248 -19.16 -9.70 18.83
CA SER A 248 -19.73 -8.50 19.44
C SER A 248 -19.76 -8.42 20.99
N GLY A 249 -19.01 -9.26 21.70
CA GLY A 249 -18.31 -8.89 22.92
C GLY A 249 -17.47 -7.64 22.73
N ARG A 250 -18.06 -6.52 23.19
CA ARG A 250 -17.36 -5.38 23.79
C ARG A 250 -16.01 -5.86 24.38
N PRO A 251 -14.88 -5.19 24.11
CA PRO A 251 -13.62 -5.55 24.76
C PRO A 251 -13.84 -5.62 26.27
N PRO A 252 -13.21 -6.56 27.01
CA PRO A 252 -13.32 -6.58 28.45
C PRO A 252 -13.01 -5.17 28.95
N SER A 253 -13.94 -4.60 29.72
CA SER A 253 -13.94 -3.23 30.22
C SER A 253 -12.84 -3.02 31.26
N GLY A 254 -11.59 -3.22 30.84
CA GLY A 254 -10.43 -3.31 31.72
C GLY A 254 -9.15 -2.73 31.13
N HIS A 255 -9.07 -2.46 29.82
CA HIS A 255 -8.01 -1.62 29.27
C HIS A 255 -8.43 -0.15 29.39
N ARG A 256 -8.13 0.47 30.53
CA ARG A 256 -8.20 1.94 30.66
C ARG A 256 -7.11 2.55 29.78
N MET A 257 -7.44 2.80 28.53
CA MET A 257 -6.80 3.88 27.79
C MET A 257 -7.08 5.18 28.57
N PRO A 258 -6.09 6.07 28.79
CA PRO A 258 -6.31 7.35 29.44
C PRO A 258 -7.11 8.19 28.46
N GLU A 259 -8.43 8.13 28.55
CA GLU A 259 -9.28 8.72 27.52
C GLU A 259 -9.47 10.21 27.81
N LEU A 260 -8.72 11.03 27.08
CA LEU A 260 -9.20 12.34 26.72
C LEU A 260 -10.56 12.17 26.01
N THR A 261 -11.65 12.33 26.76
CA THR A 261 -12.99 12.17 26.21
C THR A 261 -13.30 13.28 25.22
N LEU A 262 -14.14 13.00 24.23
CA LEU A 262 -14.58 14.01 23.26
C LEU A 262 -15.26 15.22 23.97
N GLU A 263 -16.01 14.96 25.05
CA GLU A 263 -16.62 16.02 25.86
C GLU A 263 -15.56 16.91 26.51
N HIS A 264 -14.51 16.32 27.10
CA HIS A 264 -13.40 17.06 27.68
C HIS A 264 -12.70 17.90 26.60
N ALA A 265 -12.41 17.32 25.44
CA ALA A 265 -11.81 18.01 24.32
C ALA A 265 -12.68 19.19 23.84
N HIS A 266 -13.99 19.01 23.71
CA HIS A 266 -14.92 20.09 23.34
C HIS A 266 -14.96 21.23 24.37
N ARG A 267 -14.84 20.94 25.68
CA ARG A 267 -14.75 22.00 26.70
C ARG A 267 -13.47 22.84 26.55
N ILE A 268 -12.33 22.20 26.28
CA ILE A 268 -11.06 22.90 26.02
C ILE A 268 -11.20 23.81 24.79
N VAL A 269 -11.74 23.28 23.68
CA VAL A 269 -12.00 24.07 22.47
C VAL A 269 -12.96 25.24 22.74
N ALA A 270 -14.03 25.01 23.50
CA ALA A 270 -15.00 26.05 23.82
C ALA A 270 -14.36 27.20 24.61
N ARG A 271 -13.53 26.91 25.61
CA ARG A 271 -12.75 27.91 26.35
C ARG A 271 -11.78 28.67 25.44
N GLY A 272 -11.03 27.94 24.60
CA GLY A 272 -10.12 28.53 23.65
C GLY A 272 -10.82 29.48 22.66
N ARG A 273 -11.99 29.10 22.15
CA ARG A 273 -12.80 29.95 21.28
C ARG A 273 -13.29 31.20 22.00
N SER A 274 -13.74 31.09 23.24
CA SER A 274 -14.12 32.26 24.06
C SER A 274 -12.93 33.20 24.23
N ALA A 275 -11.76 32.69 24.60
CA ALA A 275 -10.55 33.49 24.76
C ALA A 275 -10.08 34.15 23.44
N ALA A 276 -10.24 33.46 22.31
CA ALA A 276 -9.96 34.01 20.99
C ALA A 276 -10.95 35.15 20.64
N GLN A 277 -12.23 35.00 20.96
CA GLN A 277 -13.22 36.06 20.78
C GLN A 277 -12.91 37.28 21.65
N ASP A 278 -12.57 37.07 22.92
CA ASP A 278 -12.23 38.14 23.87
C ASP A 278 -10.97 38.92 23.45
N SER A 279 -10.06 38.27 22.73
CA SER A 279 -8.82 38.86 22.20
C SER A 279 -8.94 39.37 20.75
N GLY A 280 -10.13 39.26 20.14
CA GLY A 280 -10.37 39.70 18.75
C GLY A 280 -9.65 38.84 17.70
N MET A 281 -9.30 37.60 18.03
CA MET A 281 -8.58 36.67 17.16
C MET A 281 -9.50 35.60 16.56
N ASN A 282 -9.20 35.19 15.32
CA ASN A 282 -9.80 34.01 14.70
C ASN A 282 -8.75 32.90 14.64
N ALA A 283 -8.99 31.80 15.36
CA ALA A 283 -8.01 30.73 15.50
C ALA A 283 -8.57 29.36 15.12
N VAL A 284 -7.66 28.43 14.91
CA VAL A 284 -7.89 27.00 14.75
C VAL A 284 -7.42 26.29 16.00
N PHE A 285 -8.22 25.35 16.48
CA PHE A 285 -7.95 24.49 17.62
C PHE A 285 -7.96 23.03 17.17
N ALA A 286 -6.88 22.32 17.43
CA ALA A 286 -6.77 20.88 17.20
C ALA A 286 -6.41 20.19 18.52
N ILE A 287 -7.13 19.13 18.87
CA ILE A 287 -6.81 18.32 20.05
C ILE A 287 -6.53 16.91 19.59
N LEU A 288 -5.38 16.39 20.02
CA LEU A 288 -4.94 15.03 19.75
C LEU A 288 -4.94 14.19 21.03
N ASP A 289 -5.12 12.88 20.91
CA ASP A 289 -4.91 11.93 22.01
C ASP A 289 -3.41 11.69 22.29
N GLN A 290 -3.10 10.90 23.31
CA GLN A 290 -1.72 10.51 23.64
C GLN A 290 -0.97 9.77 22.52
N GLY A 291 -1.69 9.20 21.54
CA GLY A 291 -1.14 8.56 20.34
C GLY A 291 -0.98 9.53 19.16
N ALA A 292 -1.19 10.83 19.39
CA ALA A 292 -1.18 11.89 18.39
C ALA A 292 -2.26 11.73 17.29
N ASN A 293 -3.38 11.08 17.60
CA ASN A 293 -4.55 10.97 16.71
C ASN A 293 -5.55 12.10 16.99
N LEU A 294 -6.17 12.63 15.94
CA LEU A 294 -7.11 13.74 16.05
C LEU A 294 -8.39 13.33 16.80
N VAL A 295 -8.68 14.02 17.89
CA VAL A 295 -9.89 13.83 18.70
C VAL A 295 -10.95 14.85 18.31
N THR A 296 -10.58 16.13 18.20
CA THR A 296 -11.48 17.18 17.73
C THR A 296 -10.72 18.31 17.04
N PHE A 297 -11.41 18.99 16.14
CA PHE A 297 -10.88 20.07 15.34
C PHE A 297 -11.93 21.17 15.20
N SER A 298 -11.55 22.42 15.45
CA SER A 298 -12.45 23.56 15.34
C SER A 298 -11.73 24.75 14.75
N ARG A 299 -12.22 25.20 13.59
CA ARG A 299 -11.76 26.42 12.91
C ARG A 299 -12.81 27.50 13.07
N MET A 300 -12.41 28.65 13.62
CA MET A 300 -13.28 29.83 13.63
C MET A 300 -13.43 30.41 12.23
N ASP A 301 -14.58 31.02 11.96
CA ASP A 301 -14.79 31.74 10.70
C ASP A 301 -13.71 32.82 10.53
N ASN A 302 -13.23 32.99 9.29
CA ASN A 302 -12.15 33.91 8.92
C ASN A 302 -10.76 33.61 9.53
N ALA A 303 -10.56 32.49 10.23
CA ALA A 303 -9.22 32.02 10.57
C ALA A 303 -8.45 31.62 9.30
N TRP A 304 -7.13 31.85 9.28
CA TRP A 304 -6.28 31.56 8.13
C TRP A 304 -6.29 30.06 7.81
N LEU A 305 -6.40 29.69 6.53
CA LEU A 305 -6.47 28.28 6.12
C LEU A 305 -5.18 27.51 6.43
N ALA A 306 -4.02 28.18 6.38
CA ALA A 306 -2.74 27.61 6.76
C ALA A 306 -2.69 27.19 8.25
N SER A 307 -3.52 27.80 9.10
CA SER A 307 -3.58 27.48 10.54
C SER A 307 -4.11 26.07 10.83
N ASN A 308 -4.74 25.40 9.86
CA ASN A 308 -5.25 24.03 10.02
C ASN A 308 -4.11 23.05 10.32
N GLU A 309 -3.13 23.01 9.43
CA GLU A 309 -1.97 22.11 9.57
C GLU A 309 -1.08 22.56 10.73
N LEU A 310 -0.94 23.88 10.94
CA LEU A 310 -0.12 24.41 12.04
C LEU A 310 -0.70 24.02 13.41
N ALA A 311 -2.03 24.10 13.61
CA ALA A 311 -2.66 23.67 14.85
C ALA A 311 -2.44 22.18 15.12
N ILE A 312 -2.58 21.32 14.10
CA ILE A 312 -2.34 19.88 14.22
C ILE A 312 -0.87 19.58 14.54
N ALA A 313 0.07 20.23 13.83
CA ALA A 313 1.50 20.04 14.03
C ALA A 313 1.96 20.48 15.43
N LYS A 314 1.45 21.60 15.95
CA LYS A 314 1.72 22.07 17.33
C LYS A 314 1.19 21.10 18.37
N ALA A 315 -0.03 20.60 18.21
CA ALA A 315 -0.61 19.61 19.11
C ALA A 315 0.24 18.33 19.13
N ARG A 316 0.63 17.83 17.95
CA ARG A 316 1.44 16.62 17.78
C ARG A 316 2.82 16.77 18.41
N THR A 317 3.46 17.91 18.18
CA THR A 317 4.77 18.22 18.77
C THR A 317 4.68 18.21 20.29
N SER A 318 3.62 18.81 20.84
CA SER A 318 3.42 18.84 22.28
C SER A 318 3.18 17.45 22.89
N VAL A 319 2.43 16.57 22.20
CA VAL A 319 2.28 15.16 22.59
C VAL A 319 3.62 14.43 22.59
N MET A 320 4.41 14.57 21.53
CA MET A 320 5.67 13.85 21.35
C MET A 320 6.75 14.24 22.37
N PHE A 321 6.87 15.53 22.67
CA PHE A 321 7.86 16.03 23.63
C PHE A 321 7.33 16.14 25.06
N ARG A 322 6.01 15.97 25.26
CA ARG A 322 5.32 16.14 26.55
C ARG A 322 5.59 17.52 27.17
N ALA A 323 5.69 18.54 26.32
CA ALA A 323 6.09 19.90 26.69
C ALA A 323 5.38 20.94 25.81
N PRO A 324 5.17 22.17 26.29
CA PRO A 324 4.66 23.26 25.44
C PRO A 324 5.63 23.56 24.30
N THR A 325 5.13 23.76 23.09
CA THR A 325 5.97 23.91 21.89
C THR A 325 6.86 25.15 21.97
N GLU A 326 6.44 26.21 22.67
CA GLU A 326 7.25 27.40 22.92
C GLU A 326 8.51 27.12 23.77
N THR A 327 8.48 26.08 24.62
CA THR A 327 9.63 25.74 25.49
C THR A 327 10.71 24.93 24.76
N LEU A 328 10.37 24.39 23.59
CA LEU A 328 11.25 23.59 22.75
C LEU A 328 12.03 24.42 21.72
N ASN A 329 11.79 25.73 21.69
CA ASN A 329 12.46 26.69 20.81
C ASN A 329 13.86 27.06 21.34
N ALA A 330 14.75 26.06 21.46
CA ALA A 330 16.17 26.29 21.75
C ALA A 330 16.73 27.38 20.80
N PRO A 331 17.70 28.21 21.22
CA PRO A 331 18.06 29.43 20.50
C PRO A 331 18.45 29.14 19.05
N LEU A 332 17.52 29.49 18.14
CA LEU A 332 17.72 29.49 16.70
C LEU A 332 18.90 30.41 16.40
N THR A 333 20.05 29.80 16.09
CA THR A 333 21.25 30.55 15.74
C THR A 333 21.14 30.90 14.26
N VAL A 334 21.05 32.18 13.94
CA VAL A 334 20.96 32.65 12.55
C VAL A 334 22.20 32.18 11.79
N GLY A 335 22.04 31.27 10.83
CA GLY A 335 23.12 30.76 9.96
C GLY A 335 23.54 29.31 10.17
N GLU A 336 22.98 28.60 11.16
CA GLU A 336 23.22 27.16 11.38
C GLU A 336 22.04 26.32 10.84
N PRO A 337 22.27 25.23 10.08
CA PRO A 337 21.20 24.34 9.65
C PRO A 337 20.59 23.61 10.86
N LEU A 338 19.27 23.69 11.01
CA LEU A 338 18.53 22.84 11.94
C LEU A 338 18.66 21.36 11.50
N PRO A 339 18.95 20.42 12.41
CA PRO A 339 18.80 19.00 12.11
C PRO A 339 17.36 18.75 11.65
N HIS A 340 17.20 18.30 10.42
CA HIS A 340 15.93 18.13 9.72
C HIS A 340 14.91 17.28 10.50
N PHE A 341 14.04 17.91 11.29
CA PHE A 341 12.88 17.26 11.91
C PHE A 341 11.63 17.32 10.99
N ASP A 342 11.71 18.12 9.94
CA ASP A 342 10.64 18.41 8.97
C ASP A 342 10.25 17.19 8.12
N HIS A 343 11.13 16.18 8.06
CA HIS A 343 11.01 15.01 7.19
C HIS A 343 10.81 13.68 7.93
N VAL A 344 10.68 13.67 9.25
CA VAL A 344 10.72 12.41 10.02
C VAL A 344 9.38 11.67 9.97
N HIS A 345 8.23 12.35 9.80
CA HIS A 345 6.92 11.72 9.66
C HIS A 345 5.92 12.56 8.85
N THR A 346 4.93 11.92 8.22
CA THR A 346 3.81 12.56 7.52
C THR A 346 3.09 13.53 8.47
N GLY A 347 3.35 14.83 8.33
CA GLY A 347 2.73 15.90 9.09
C GLY A 347 3.63 16.72 10.03
N GLY A 348 4.95 16.50 10.06
CA GLY A 348 5.98 17.41 10.61
C GLY A 348 5.93 17.72 12.12
N LEU A 349 7.07 18.14 12.69
CA LEU A 349 7.15 18.76 14.02
C LEU A 349 7.19 20.28 13.87
N LEU A 350 6.57 21.02 14.81
CA LEU A 350 6.56 22.47 14.80
C LEU A 350 6.91 23.06 16.18
N LEU A 351 8.10 23.65 16.27
CA LEU A 351 8.66 24.27 17.47
C LEU A 351 8.24 25.76 17.61
N LEU A 352 6.99 26.07 17.26
CA LEU A 352 6.40 27.40 17.42
C LEU A 352 5.31 27.35 18.49
N GLY A 353 5.22 28.41 19.29
CA GLY A 353 4.25 28.52 20.40
C GLY A 353 2.80 28.27 19.98
N GLY A 354 2.02 27.66 20.88
CA GLY A 354 0.62 27.31 20.67
C GLY A 354 0.29 25.83 20.79
N GLY A 355 1.27 24.97 21.04
CA GLY A 355 1.05 23.57 21.42
C GLY A 355 1.21 23.39 22.92
N VAL A 356 0.24 22.77 23.60
CA VAL A 356 0.26 22.54 25.06
C VAL A 356 -0.12 21.09 25.37
N PRO A 357 0.64 20.40 26.24
CA PRO A 357 0.34 19.02 26.59
C PRO A 357 -0.86 18.99 27.55
N LEU A 358 -1.73 18.00 27.38
CA LEU A 358 -2.89 17.78 28.23
C LEU A 358 -2.57 16.62 29.18
N PHE A 359 -2.74 16.85 30.48
CA PHE A 359 -2.54 15.86 31.52
C PHE A 359 -3.86 15.59 32.27
N ASP A 360 -4.03 14.38 32.78
CA ASP A 360 -5.08 14.10 33.76
C ASP A 360 -4.67 14.54 35.19
N ASN A 361 -5.57 14.32 36.15
CA ASN A 361 -5.36 14.69 37.55
C ASN A 361 -4.18 13.92 38.20
N ASP A 362 -3.76 12.80 37.62
CA ASP A 362 -2.64 11.98 38.11
C ASP A 362 -1.32 12.37 37.42
N GLY A 363 -1.32 13.42 36.60
CA GLY A 363 -0.15 13.90 35.86
C GLY A 363 0.21 13.02 34.64
N LYS A 364 -0.68 12.12 34.21
CA LYS A 364 -0.47 11.29 33.03
C LYS A 364 -0.86 12.06 31.78
N LEU A 365 0.00 12.02 30.76
CA LEU A 365 -0.31 12.62 29.46
C LEU A 365 -1.54 11.95 28.85
N ILE A 366 -2.57 12.72 28.55
CA ILE A 366 -3.81 12.27 27.89
C ILE A 366 -3.94 12.79 26.45
N GLY A 367 -3.14 13.78 26.07
CA GLY A 367 -3.17 14.33 24.72
C GLY A 367 -2.40 15.64 24.58
N GLY A 368 -2.72 16.40 23.53
CA GLY A 368 -2.15 17.72 23.29
C GLY A 368 -3.13 18.63 22.57
N LEU A 369 -3.14 19.90 22.96
CA LEU A 369 -3.85 20.98 22.27
C LEU A 369 -2.86 21.69 21.35
N GLY A 370 -3.31 22.08 20.16
CA GLY A 370 -2.62 22.99 19.28
C GLY A 370 -3.54 24.11 18.83
N VAL A 371 -3.02 25.34 18.87
CA VAL A 371 -3.72 26.57 18.50
C VAL A 371 -2.93 27.31 17.44
N SER A 372 -3.63 27.80 16.41
CA SER A 372 -3.05 28.71 15.43
C SER A 372 -4.04 29.74 14.91
N GLY A 373 -3.69 31.02 15.02
CA GLY A 373 -4.48 32.14 14.48
C GLY A 373 -3.75 33.48 14.47
N GLY A 374 -2.57 33.59 15.10
CA GLY A 374 -1.76 34.80 15.14
C GLY A 374 -0.26 34.52 15.24
N THR A 375 0.46 35.35 15.98
CA THR A 375 1.89 35.13 16.27
C THR A 375 2.07 33.95 17.22
N PRO A 376 3.27 33.32 17.28
CA PRO A 376 3.55 32.23 18.21
C PRO A 376 3.22 32.56 19.68
N ASP A 377 3.44 33.81 20.11
CA ASP A 377 3.13 34.25 21.48
C ASP A 377 1.63 34.35 21.73
N GLN A 378 0.87 34.86 20.74
CA GLN A 378 -0.59 34.94 20.80
C GLN A 378 -1.21 33.53 20.82
N ASP A 379 -0.71 32.64 19.97
CA ASP A 379 -1.14 31.24 19.92
C ASP A 379 -0.84 30.51 21.24
N ALA A 380 0.33 30.73 21.84
CA ALA A 380 0.68 30.17 23.14
C ALA A 380 -0.19 30.73 24.28
N ALA A 381 -0.51 32.02 24.26
CA ALA A 381 -1.43 32.62 25.23
C ALA A 381 -2.84 32.03 25.13
N LEU A 382 -3.36 31.85 23.91
CA LEU A 382 -4.65 31.21 23.67
C LEU A 382 -4.66 29.74 24.09
N ALA A 383 -3.60 28.99 23.79
CA ALA A 383 -3.48 27.60 24.20
C ALA A 383 -3.51 27.46 25.73
N ARG A 384 -2.79 28.32 26.46
CA ARG A 384 -2.83 28.36 27.93
C ARG A 384 -4.21 28.72 28.47
N ALA A 385 -4.89 29.69 27.87
CA ALA A 385 -6.25 30.09 28.26
C ALA A 385 -7.27 28.97 28.03
N ALA A 386 -7.10 28.16 26.97
CA ALA A 386 -7.97 27.03 26.68
C ALA A 386 -7.79 25.87 27.69
N THR A 387 -6.58 25.70 28.23
CA THR A 387 -6.22 24.62 29.16
C THR A 387 -6.33 25.00 30.65
N ALA A 388 -6.45 26.29 30.96
CA ALA A 388 -6.82 26.78 32.29
C ALA A 388 -8.24 26.33 32.67
#